data_AF-A0A497MRI5-F1
#
_entry.id   AF-A0A497MRI5-F1
#
_cell.length_a   1.000
_cell.length_b   1.000
_cell.length_c   1.000
_cell.angle_alpha   90.00
_cell.angle_beta   90.00
_cell.angle_gamma   90.00
#
_symmetry.space_group_name_H-M   'P 1'
#
loop_
_entity.id
_entity.type
_entity.pdbx_description
1 polymer ?
#
loop_
_entity_poly.entity_id
_entity_poly.type
_entity_poly.pdbx_seq_one_letter_code
_entity_poly.pdbx_strand_id
1 'polypeptide(L)'
;MGLLRRFIGWSPKPRIARTPYVSYSELVRTSLGQFTEAVVSRRESSFFVVASVELGNTTTKCILSATNLADGKTYLLNKTVRLTKHVRPPKPGEQIFGKTLWKKELTIG
;
A
#
# COMPACT_ATOMS: atom_id res chain seq x y z
N MET A 1 -34.77 8.51 -20.64
CA MET A 1 -33.65 7.55 -20.83
C MET A 1 -33.47 6.58 -19.65
N GLY A 2 -34.53 6.15 -18.94
CA GLY A 2 -34.40 5.35 -17.70
C GLY A 2 -35.01 3.95 -17.73
N LEU A 3 -36.00 3.68 -18.60
CA LEU A 3 -36.75 2.42 -18.59
C LEU A 3 -35.97 1.26 -19.26
N LEU A 4 -35.27 1.49 -20.38
CA LEU A 4 -34.56 0.44 -21.12
C LEU A 4 -33.31 -0.10 -20.41
N ARG A 5 -32.62 0.70 -19.58
CA ARG A 5 -31.39 0.28 -18.88
C ARG A 5 -31.65 -0.78 -17.80
N ARG A 6 -32.87 -0.84 -17.26
CA ARG A 6 -33.24 -1.71 -16.14
C ARG A 6 -33.53 -3.15 -16.57
N PHE A 7 -33.93 -3.35 -17.82
CA PHE A 7 -34.27 -4.68 -18.38
C PHE A 7 -33.07 -5.45 -18.97
N ILE A 8 -31.93 -4.78 -19.16
CA ILE A 8 -30.76 -5.33 -19.88
C ILE A 8 -29.58 -5.68 -18.95
N GLY A 9 -29.75 -5.56 -17.62
CA GLY A 9 -28.71 -5.97 -16.66
C GLY A 9 -27.37 -5.24 -16.81
N TRP A 10 -27.34 -4.13 -17.57
CA TRP A 10 -26.12 -3.43 -17.93
C TRP A 10 -25.77 -2.40 -16.86
N SER A 11 -25.34 -2.89 -15.70
CA SER A 11 -24.46 -2.12 -14.84
C SER A 11 -23.04 -2.13 -15.46
N PRO A 12 -22.33 -0.99 -15.47
CA PRO A 12 -20.93 -1.00 -15.88
C PRO A 12 -20.16 -1.94 -14.92
N LYS A 13 -19.49 -2.95 -15.49
CA LYS A 13 -18.69 -3.89 -14.69
C LYS A 13 -17.64 -3.09 -13.90
N PRO A 14 -17.43 -3.39 -12.60
CA PRO A 14 -16.42 -2.72 -11.81
C PRO A 14 -15.05 -2.87 -12.49
N ARG A 15 -14.35 -1.76 -12.69
CA ARG A 15 -12.99 -1.76 -13.26
C ARG A 15 -12.01 -1.93 -12.10
N ILE A 16 -11.30 -3.06 -12.08
CA ILE A 16 -10.25 -3.31 -11.09
C ILE A 16 -9.00 -2.57 -11.55
N ALA A 17 -8.55 -1.58 -10.77
CA ALA A 17 -7.26 -0.95 -10.99
C ALA A 17 -6.14 -1.99 -10.76
N ARG A 18 -5.21 -2.10 -11.72
CA ARG A 18 -4.03 -2.95 -11.59
C ARG A 18 -2.81 -2.08 -11.37
N THR A 19 -2.13 -2.28 -10.26
CA THR A 19 -0.91 -1.54 -9.91
C THR A 19 0.30 -2.46 -10.13
N PRO A 20 1.31 -2.04 -10.88
CA PRO A 20 2.52 -2.84 -11.06
C PRO A 20 3.32 -2.91 -9.76
N TYR A 21 3.99 -4.05 -9.54
CA TYR A 21 5.00 -4.18 -8.51
C TYR A 21 6.33 -3.66 -9.05
N VAL A 22 7.00 -2.81 -8.28
CA VAL A 22 8.30 -2.24 -8.66
C VAL A 22 9.22 -2.27 -7.44
N SER A 23 10.49 -2.63 -7.66
CA SER A 23 11.46 -2.64 -6.57
C SER A 23 11.85 -1.21 -6.17
N TYR A 24 12.18 -1.01 -4.90
CA TYR A 24 12.62 0.31 -4.44
C TYR A 24 13.88 0.80 -5.18
N SER A 25 14.84 -0.10 -5.44
CA SER A 25 16.06 0.24 -6.18
C SER A 25 15.78 0.70 -7.61
N GLU A 26 14.78 0.11 -8.27
CA GLU A 26 14.35 0.52 -9.61
C GLU A 26 13.71 1.91 -9.60
N LEU A 27 12.92 2.25 -8.57
CA LEU A 27 12.41 3.61 -8.40
C LEU A 27 13.54 4.61 -8.12
N VAL A 28 14.47 4.27 -7.23
CA VAL A 28 15.62 5.12 -6.89
C VAL A 28 16.52 5.35 -8.11
N ARG A 29 16.77 4.32 -8.92
CA ARG A 29 17.53 4.45 -10.17
C ARG A 29 16.80 5.32 -11.20
N THR A 30 15.47 5.29 -11.20
CA THR A 30 14.65 6.14 -12.06
C THR A 30 14.63 7.59 -11.57
N SER A 31 14.63 7.84 -10.26
CA SER A 31 14.70 9.20 -9.69
C SER A 31 16.08 9.83 -9.71
N LEU A 32 17.14 9.05 -9.52
CA LEU A 32 18.52 9.53 -9.54
C LEU A 32 19.10 9.65 -10.95
N GLY A 33 18.34 9.23 -11.96
CA GLY A 33 18.79 9.19 -13.35
C GLY A 33 19.81 8.07 -13.58
N GLN A 34 19.67 7.39 -14.70
CA GLN A 34 20.88 7.00 -15.43
C GLN A 34 21.70 8.27 -15.59
N PHE A 35 22.92 8.29 -15.03
CA PHE A 35 23.90 9.35 -15.26
C PHE A 35 24.26 9.38 -16.75
N THR A 36 23.43 10.05 -17.55
CA THR A 36 23.77 10.54 -18.88
C THR A 36 23.44 12.03 -18.88
N GLU A 37 24.37 12.85 -19.35
CA GLU A 37 24.40 14.32 -19.20
C GLU A 37 23.17 15.07 -19.74
N ALA A 38 22.22 14.40 -20.40
CA ALA A 38 21.05 15.00 -21.02
C ALA A 38 19.84 15.21 -20.07
N VAL A 39 19.86 14.73 -18.82
CA VAL A 39 18.68 14.71 -17.93
C VAL A 39 18.79 15.64 -16.71
N VAL A 40 19.78 16.53 -16.66
CA VAL A 40 19.93 17.52 -15.57
C VAL A 40 18.73 18.51 -15.50
N SER A 41 17.84 18.54 -16.49
CA SER A 41 16.64 19.39 -16.50
C SER A 41 15.34 18.71 -16.04
N ARG A 42 15.34 17.41 -15.74
CA ARG A 42 14.11 16.71 -15.33
C ARG A 42 14.05 16.65 -13.81
N ARG A 43 13.21 17.52 -13.23
CA ARG A 43 12.80 17.55 -11.81
C ARG A 43 13.03 16.20 -11.13
N GLU A 44 13.87 16.18 -10.10
CA GLU A 44 14.02 15.07 -9.16
C GLU A 44 12.62 14.51 -8.89
N SER A 45 12.33 13.31 -9.40
CA SER A 45 11.01 12.72 -9.22
C SER A 45 10.88 12.33 -7.76
N SER A 46 10.28 13.23 -7.00
CA SER A 46 9.97 13.02 -5.60
C SER A 46 8.88 11.95 -5.51
N PHE A 47 9.14 10.91 -4.73
CA PHE A 47 8.17 9.85 -4.46
C PHE A 47 7.56 10.06 -3.08
N PHE A 48 6.22 10.07 -3.02
CA PHE A 48 5.50 9.97 -1.76
C PHE A 48 5.27 8.50 -1.41
N VAL A 49 5.98 8.02 -0.39
CA VAL A 49 5.96 6.61 0.04
C VAL A 49 5.02 6.46 1.24
N VAL A 50 4.11 5.48 1.16
CA VAL A 50 3.12 5.21 2.20
C VAL A 50 3.22 3.76 2.63
N ALA A 51 3.34 3.55 3.95
CA ALA A 51 3.09 2.26 4.57
C ALA A 51 1.67 2.27 5.15
N SER A 52 0.76 1.52 4.54
CA SER A 52 -0.59 1.32 5.05
C SER A 52 -0.68 -0.02 5.77
N VAL A 53 -1.03 0.03 7.06
CA VAL A 53 -1.14 -1.15 7.91
C VAL A 53 -2.58 -1.31 8.35
N GLU A 54 -3.14 -2.48 8.06
CA GLU A 54 -4.47 -2.88 8.51
C GLU A 54 -4.32 -4.05 9.49
N LEU A 55 -4.83 -3.85 10.71
CA LEU A 55 -4.93 -4.88 11.72
C LEU A 55 -6.31 -5.54 11.66
N GLY A 56 -6.40 -6.67 10.99
CA GLY A 56 -7.58 -7.52 11.02
C GLY A 56 -7.50 -8.58 12.13
N ASN A 57 -8.65 -9.20 12.44
CA ASN A 57 -8.73 -10.28 13.43
C ASN A 57 -7.82 -11.46 13.09
N THR A 58 -7.82 -11.91 11.83
CA THR A 58 -7.07 -13.09 11.38
C THR A 58 -5.71 -12.73 10.79
N THR A 59 -5.66 -11.68 9.99
CA THR A 59 -4.43 -11.24 9.32
C THR A 59 -4.14 -9.79 9.57
N THR A 60 -2.87 -9.48 9.80
CA THR A 60 -2.33 -8.14 9.67
C THR A 60 -1.77 -8.00 8.26
N LYS A 61 -2.17 -6.95 7.55
CA LYS A 61 -1.69 -6.65 6.21
C LYS A 61 -0.92 -5.34 6.24
N CYS A 62 0.22 -5.31 5.58
CA CYS A 62 0.98 -4.09 5.31
C CYS A 62 1.18 -3.97 3.81
N ILE A 63 0.84 -2.81 3.25
CA ILE A 63 1.07 -2.44 1.86
C ILE A 63 2.01 -1.25 1.87
N LEU A 64 3.16 -1.41 1.21
CA LEU A 64 4.10 -0.34 0.96
C LEU A 64 3.94 0.12 -0.49
N SER A 65 3.49 1.36 -0.70
CA SER A 65 3.31 1.95 -2.02
C SER A 65 4.14 3.22 -2.17
N ALA A 66 4.49 3.56 -3.41
CA ALA A 66 5.17 4.80 -3.76
C ALA A 66 4.41 5.49 -4.89
N THR A 67 4.15 6.77 -4.73
CA THR A 67 3.51 7.58 -5.79
C THR A 67 4.51 8.59 -6.33
N ASN A 68 4.74 8.55 -7.63
CA ASN A 68 5.55 9.55 -8.31
C ASN A 68 4.78 10.87 -8.36
N LEU A 69 5.30 11.92 -7.75
CA LEU A 69 4.62 13.21 -7.70
C LEU A 69 4.66 13.97 -9.03
N ALA A 70 5.51 13.56 -9.98
CA ALA A 70 5.59 14.19 -11.29
C ALA A 70 4.45 13.76 -12.23
N ASP A 71 4.05 12.49 -12.22
CA ASP A 71 3.02 11.94 -13.11
C ASP A 71 1.81 11.33 -12.39
N GLY A 72 1.81 11.34 -11.05
CA GLY A 72 0.73 10.85 -10.20
C GLY A 72 0.58 9.32 -10.19
N LYS A 73 1.52 8.56 -10.78
CA LYS A 73 1.40 7.09 -10.83
C LYS A 73 1.83 6.47 -9.51
N THR A 74 1.00 5.55 -9.02
CA THR A 74 1.29 4.74 -7.83
C THR A 74 1.86 3.38 -8.22
N TYR A 75 2.86 2.94 -7.46
CA TYR A 75 3.54 1.66 -7.59
C TYR A 75 3.45 0.90 -6.28
N LEU A 76 3.40 -0.43 -6.36
CA LEU A 76 3.39 -1.29 -5.19
C LEU A 76 4.82 -1.80 -4.94
N LEU A 77 5.43 -1.42 -3.81
CA LEU A 77 6.79 -1.84 -3.48
C LEU A 77 6.80 -3.23 -2.85
N ASN A 78 5.92 -3.41 -1.86
CA ASN A 78 5.79 -4.67 -1.15
C ASN A 78 4.39 -4.80 -0.59
N LYS A 79 3.93 -6.04 -0.50
CA LYS A 79 2.75 -6.40 0.29
C LYS A 79 3.11 -7.57 1.17
N THR A 80 2.99 -7.38 2.47
CA THR A 80 3.21 -8.43 3.46
C THR A 80 1.90 -8.73 4.17
N VAL A 81 1.54 -10.01 4.22
CA VAL A 81 0.40 -10.51 4.99
C VAL A 81 0.91 -11.50 6.01
N ARG A 82 0.59 -11.27 7.28
CA ARG A 82 0.91 -12.20 8.37
C ARG A 82 -0.34 -12.52 9.16
N LEU A 83 -0.38 -13.70 9.78
CA LEU A 83 -1.45 -14.03 10.71
C LEU A 83 -1.27 -13.18 11.98
N THR A 84 -2.34 -12.53 12.43
CA THR A 84 -2.32 -11.62 13.58
C THR A 84 -1.90 -12.33 14.88
N LYS A 85 -2.13 -13.65 14.97
CA LYS A 85 -1.65 -14.46 16.11
C LYS A 85 -0.12 -14.44 16.29
N HIS A 86 0.64 -14.14 15.24
CA HIS A 86 2.11 -14.08 15.27
C HIS A 86 2.66 -12.68 15.57
N VAL A 87 1.81 -11.73 15.99
CA VAL A 87 2.27 -10.44 16.51
C VAL A 87 3.18 -10.67 17.74
N ARG A 88 4.10 -9.75 18.03
CA ARG A 88 4.94 -9.86 19.23
C ARG A 88 4.11 -9.69 20.52
N PRO A 89 4.53 -10.22 21.67
CA PRO A 89 3.93 -9.83 22.95
C PRO A 89 4.21 -8.34 23.28
N PRO A 90 3.43 -7.73 24.20
CA PRO A 90 3.74 -6.44 24.81
C PRO A 90 5.16 -6.37 25.35
N LYS A 91 5.84 -5.23 25.20
CA LYS A 91 7.10 -4.97 25.91
C LYS A 91 6.80 -4.54 27.36
N PRO A 92 7.76 -4.66 28.29
CA PRO A 92 7.62 -4.10 29.63
C PRO A 92 7.27 -2.61 29.55
N GLY A 93 6.21 -2.19 30.25
CA GLY A 93 5.73 -0.82 30.29
C GLY A 93 4.73 -0.41 29.20
N GLU A 94 4.45 -1.27 28.21
CA GLU A 94 3.43 -0.96 27.19
C GLU A 94 2.01 -1.15 27.74
N GLN A 95 1.12 -0.19 27.45
CA GLN A 95 -0.28 -0.28 27.85
C GLN A 95 -1.04 -1.23 26.92
N ILE A 96 -1.67 -2.25 27.52
CA ILE A 96 -2.55 -3.17 26.81
C ILE A 96 -3.94 -2.52 26.71
N PHE A 97 -4.44 -2.36 25.49
CA PHE A 97 -5.79 -1.81 25.25
C PHE A 97 -6.81 -2.86 24.85
N GLY A 98 -6.36 -4.04 24.43
CA GLY A 98 -7.26 -5.07 23.94
C GLY A 98 -6.57 -6.40 23.65
N LYS A 99 -7.37 -7.39 23.27
CA LYS A 99 -6.92 -8.73 22.88
C LYS A 99 -7.63 -9.16 21.61
N THR A 100 -6.90 -9.85 20.75
CA THR A 100 -7.47 -10.52 19.57
C THR A 100 -8.28 -11.76 19.98
N LEU A 101 -9.03 -12.34 19.04
CA LEU A 101 -9.73 -13.63 19.24
C LEU A 101 -8.79 -14.78 19.65
N TRP A 102 -7.49 -14.66 19.34
CA TRP A 102 -6.46 -15.63 19.70
C TRP A 102 -5.80 -15.33 21.05
N LYS A 103 -6.43 -14.48 21.89
CA LYS A 103 -5.92 -13.97 23.17
C LYS A 103 -4.59 -13.21 23.07
N LYS A 104 -4.19 -12.80 21.87
CA LYS A 104 -2.97 -12.01 21.67
C LYS A 104 -3.22 -10.56 22.08
N GLU A 105 -2.40 -10.06 22.99
CA GLU A 105 -2.48 -8.70 23.52
C GLU A 105 -2.03 -7.67 22.48
N LEU A 106 -2.79 -6.60 22.39
CA LEU A 106 -2.52 -5.45 21.54
C LEU A 106 -2.15 -4.27 22.44
N THR A 107 -1.11 -3.54 22.05
CA THR A 107 -0.60 -2.39 22.80
C THR A 107 -0.80 -1.09 22.05
N ILE A 108 -1.05 -0.02 22.80
CA ILE A 108 -0.93 1.35 22.32
C ILE A 108 0.47 1.80 22.71
N GLY A 109 1.23 2.28 21.72
CA GLY A 109 2.56 2.84 21.92
C GLY A 109 2.50 4.26 22.45
#